data_AF-A0AAD2CYM4-F1
#
_entry.id   AF-A0AAD2CYM4-F1
#
_cell.length_a   1.000
_cell.length_b   1.000
_cell.length_c   1.000
_cell.angle_alpha   90.00
_cell.angle_beta   90.00
_cell.angle_gamma   90.00
#
_symmetry.space_group_name_H-M   'P 1'
#
loop_
_entity.id
_entity.type
_entity.pdbx_description
1 polymer ?
#
loop_
_entity_poly.entity_id
_entity_poly.type
_entity_poly.pdbx_seq_one_letter_code
_entity_poly.pdbx_strand_id
1 'polypeptide(L)'
;MTSATSSSSTTSSSSTTTTTTIPAIIPRAAVAVTVQTVFQGTYYYLLIQRKNPPDAGKWSLPGGNIELGEPTLQAAQRELQEETNVASSNDCCQWYPYPFMTTDAIV
;
A
#
# COMPACT_ATOMS: atom_id res chain seq x y z
N MET A 1 38.90 -42.44 -50.72
CA MET A 1 37.64 -43.20 -50.81
C MET A 1 36.88 -43.01 -49.50
N THR A 2 35.75 -42.32 -49.59
CA THR A 2 34.56 -42.31 -48.70
C THR A 2 34.76 -42.28 -47.18
N SER A 3 34.60 -41.08 -46.58
CA SER A 3 34.25 -40.90 -45.17
C SER A 3 32.74 -41.08 -44.99
N ALA A 4 32.31 -41.95 -44.08
CA ALA A 4 30.91 -42.18 -43.75
C ALA A 4 30.38 -41.11 -42.77
N THR A 5 29.20 -40.55 -43.06
CA THR A 5 28.49 -39.63 -42.17
C THR A 5 27.36 -40.38 -41.48
N SER A 6 27.45 -40.53 -40.15
CA SER A 6 26.41 -41.13 -39.32
C SER A 6 25.39 -40.07 -38.90
N SER A 7 24.15 -40.19 -39.35
CA SER A 7 23.02 -39.37 -38.92
C SER A 7 22.41 -39.97 -37.65
N SER A 8 22.36 -39.21 -36.56
CA SER A 8 21.61 -39.59 -35.34
C SER A 8 20.44 -38.63 -35.18
N SER A 9 19.23 -39.14 -35.32
CA SER A 9 17.96 -38.44 -35.14
C SER A 9 17.54 -38.49 -33.67
N THR A 10 17.69 -37.36 -32.97
CA THR A 10 17.20 -37.18 -31.60
C THR A 10 15.74 -36.77 -31.63
N THR A 11 14.85 -37.62 -31.12
CA THR A 11 13.41 -37.34 -30.97
C THR A 11 13.20 -36.43 -29.77
N SER A 12 12.93 -35.14 -30.00
CA SER A 12 12.57 -34.19 -28.94
C SER A 12 11.12 -34.44 -28.49
N SER A 13 10.95 -35.00 -27.29
CA SER A 13 9.63 -35.18 -26.68
C SER A 13 9.22 -33.89 -25.97
N SER A 14 8.37 -33.10 -26.63
CA SER A 14 7.80 -31.86 -26.08
C SER A 14 6.79 -32.18 -24.99
N SER A 15 7.19 -32.01 -23.73
CA SER A 15 6.28 -32.07 -22.58
C SER A 15 5.63 -30.70 -22.39
N THR A 16 4.38 -30.57 -22.80
CA THR A 16 3.57 -29.36 -22.57
C THR A 16 3.08 -29.36 -21.13
N THR A 17 3.82 -28.74 -20.23
CA THR A 17 3.35 -28.48 -18.86
C THR A 17 2.35 -27.33 -18.90
N THR A 18 1.06 -27.63 -18.75
CA THR A 18 0.00 -26.63 -18.59
C THR A 18 0.08 -26.04 -17.18
N THR A 19 0.86 -24.98 -16.99
CA THR A 19 0.90 -24.24 -15.72
C THR A 19 -0.45 -23.55 -15.51
N THR A 20 -1.25 -24.05 -14.57
CA THR A 20 -2.45 -23.37 -14.10
C THR A 20 -2.02 -22.15 -13.28
N THR A 21 -2.20 -20.94 -13.81
CA THR A 21 -1.94 -19.68 -13.10
C THR A 21 -3.03 -19.47 -12.05
N ILE A 22 -2.74 -19.77 -10.78
CA ILE A 22 -3.58 -19.36 -9.66
C ILE A 22 -3.51 -17.82 -9.58
N PRO A 23 -4.64 -17.09 -9.56
CA PRO A 23 -4.60 -15.64 -9.40
C PRO A 23 -3.96 -15.30 -8.05
N ALA A 24 -2.94 -14.45 -8.06
CA ALA A 24 -2.31 -13.98 -6.83
C ALA A 24 -3.31 -13.15 -6.02
N ILE A 25 -3.53 -13.53 -4.75
CA ILE A 25 -4.30 -12.72 -3.80
C ILE A 25 -3.35 -11.63 -3.29
N ILE A 26 -3.65 -10.36 -3.60
CA ILE A 26 -2.88 -9.22 -3.09
C ILE A 26 -3.61 -8.71 -1.84
N PRO A 27 -3.02 -8.81 -0.63
CA PRO A 27 -3.62 -8.26 0.56
C PRO A 27 -3.77 -6.74 0.42
N ARG A 28 -4.90 -6.22 0.89
CA ARG A 28 -5.17 -4.77 0.93
C ARG A 28 -5.07 -4.29 2.36
N ALA A 29 -4.43 -3.16 2.54
CA ALA A 29 -4.33 -2.50 3.82
C ALA A 29 -4.47 -1.00 3.65
N ALA A 30 -4.85 -0.35 4.73
CA ALA A 30 -5.14 1.08 4.76
C ALA A 30 -4.68 1.68 6.08
N VAL A 31 -4.44 2.99 6.05
CA VAL A 31 -4.07 3.80 7.21
C VAL A 31 -5.11 4.90 7.41
N ALA A 32 -5.32 5.29 8.66
CA ALA A 32 -6.11 6.45 9.04
C ALA A 32 -5.32 7.27 10.06
N VAL A 33 -5.30 8.59 9.89
CA VAL A 33 -4.47 9.51 10.67
C VAL A 33 -5.36 10.40 11.54
N THR A 34 -4.98 10.57 12.80
CA THR A 34 -5.61 11.55 13.68
C THR A 34 -4.60 12.66 13.95
N VAL A 35 -4.94 13.89 13.58
CA VAL A 35 -4.15 15.08 13.93
C VAL A 35 -4.90 15.84 15.01
N GLN A 36 -4.20 16.13 16.11
CA GLN A 36 -4.73 16.89 17.24
C GLN A 36 -3.98 18.23 17.36
N THR A 37 -4.71 19.28 17.71
CA THR A 37 -4.12 20.53 18.20
C THR A 37 -4.85 21.03 19.44
N VAL A 38 -4.21 21.92 20.19
CA VAL A 38 -4.79 22.58 21.37
C VAL A 38 -4.86 24.07 21.12
N PHE A 39 -6.07 24.64 21.22
CA PHE A 39 -6.28 26.08 21.11
C PHE A 39 -7.14 26.54 22.28
N GLN A 40 -6.64 27.51 23.05
CA GLN A 40 -7.30 28.04 24.26
C GLN A 40 -7.74 26.93 25.26
N GLY A 41 -6.89 25.91 25.45
CA GLY A 41 -7.19 24.79 26.36
C GLY A 41 -8.23 23.79 25.82
N THR A 42 -8.71 23.96 24.59
CA THR A 42 -9.64 23.04 23.94
C THR A 42 -8.91 22.21 22.89
N TYR A 43 -9.20 20.91 22.85
CA TYR A 43 -8.66 19.99 21.86
C TYR A 43 -9.47 20.04 20.56
N TYR A 44 -8.77 20.10 19.44
CA TYR A 44 -9.36 20.03 18.11
C TYR A 44 -8.73 18.88 17.34
N TYR A 45 -9.56 18.23 16.51
CA TYR A 45 -9.16 17.11 15.68
C TYR A 45 -9.44 17.41 14.22
N LEU A 46 -8.50 17.07 13.35
CA LEU A 46 -8.67 17.21 11.91
C LEU A 46 -9.55 16.07 11.38
N LEU A 47 -10.59 16.44 10.63
CA LEU A 47 -11.45 15.53 9.89
C LEU A 47 -11.55 16.00 8.45
N ILE A 48 -11.80 15.06 7.54
CA ILE A 48 -12.12 15.32 6.13
C ILE A 48 -13.55 14.94 5.83
N GLN A 49 -14.16 15.59 4.84
CA GLN A 49 -15.40 15.13 4.24
C GLN A 49 -15.08 14.24 3.04
N ARG A 50 -15.57 13.00 3.08
CA ARG A 50 -15.35 12.04 1.99
C ARG A 50 -15.99 12.52 0.70
N LYS A 51 -15.24 12.52 -0.40
CA LYS A 51 -15.74 12.91 -1.74
C LYS A 51 -16.39 11.75 -2.50
N ASN A 52 -15.93 10.52 -2.26
CA ASN A 52 -16.28 9.34 -3.06
C ASN A 52 -17.14 8.34 -2.29
N PRO A 53 -18.01 7.57 -2.98
CA PRO A 53 -18.74 6.47 -2.36
C PRO A 53 -17.81 5.30 -1.96
N PRO A 54 -18.21 4.48 -0.98
CA PRO A 54 -19.38 4.66 -0.12
C PRO A 54 -19.20 5.84 0.84
N ASP A 55 -20.31 6.36 1.36
CA ASP A 55 -20.32 7.41 2.40
C ASP A 55 -19.78 8.79 1.99
N ALA A 56 -19.98 9.17 0.73
CA ALA A 56 -19.73 10.55 0.30
C ALA A 56 -20.50 11.55 1.18
N GLY A 57 -19.84 12.65 1.57
CA GLY A 57 -20.37 13.70 2.44
C GLY A 57 -20.26 13.42 3.95
N LYS A 58 -19.89 12.20 4.37
CA LYS A 58 -19.63 11.92 5.80
C LYS A 58 -18.23 12.39 6.20
N TRP A 59 -18.10 12.78 7.46
CA TRP A 59 -16.81 13.08 8.08
C TRP A 59 -16.04 11.80 8.39
N SER A 60 -14.73 11.82 8.15
CA SER A 60 -13.81 10.70 8.39
C SER A 60 -12.44 11.24 8.82
N LEU A 61 -11.62 10.36 9.38
CA LEU A 61 -10.18 10.60 9.47
C LEU A 61 -9.57 10.66 8.06
N PRO A 62 -8.54 11.50 7.85
CA PRO A 62 -7.69 11.41 6.67
C PRO A 62 -7.06 10.01 6.56
N GLY A 63 -6.95 9.47 5.36
CA GLY A 63 -6.39 8.15 5.17
C GLY A 63 -6.77 7.46 3.88
N GLY A 64 -6.01 6.42 3.55
CA GLY A 64 -6.14 5.69 2.30
C GLY A 64 -5.36 4.39 2.30
N ASN A 65 -5.11 3.85 1.11
CA ASN A 65 -4.46 2.55 0.96
C ASN A 65 -2.96 2.66 1.23
N ILE A 66 -2.40 1.63 1.85
CA ILE A 66 -0.96 1.46 1.97
C ILE A 66 -0.47 0.79 0.67
N GLU A 67 0.58 1.34 0.07
CA GLU A 67 1.20 0.74 -1.11
C GLU A 67 2.08 -0.47 -0.73
N LEU A 68 2.29 -1.40 -1.66
CA LEU A 68 3.11 -2.58 -1.39
C LEU A 68 4.55 -2.18 -1.06
N GLY A 69 5.04 -2.62 0.10
CA GLY A 69 6.37 -2.28 0.60
C GLY A 69 6.47 -0.90 1.26
N GLU A 70 5.37 -0.15 1.36
CA GLU A 70 5.32 1.15 2.03
C GLU A 70 5.16 0.98 3.55
N PRO A 71 6.00 1.62 4.39
CA PRO A 71 5.79 1.66 5.84
C PRO A 71 4.49 2.38 6.22
N THR A 72 3.81 1.95 7.28
CA THR A 72 2.52 2.54 7.69
C THR A 72 2.64 4.04 7.99
N LEU A 73 3.74 4.45 8.63
CA LEU A 73 3.99 5.86 8.95
C LEU A 73 4.20 6.70 7.68
N GLN A 74 4.86 6.16 6.67
CA GLN A 74 5.05 6.85 5.40
C GLN A 74 3.73 7.01 4.66
N ALA A 75 2.91 5.96 4.61
CA ALA A 75 1.56 6.03 4.05
C ALA A 75 0.70 7.07 4.79
N ALA A 76 0.75 7.11 6.12
CA ALA A 76 0.03 8.10 6.93
C ALA A 76 0.43 9.53 6.57
N GLN A 77 1.73 9.79 6.44
CA GLN A 77 2.27 11.11 6.08
C GLN A 77 1.83 11.55 4.68
N ARG A 78 1.84 10.62 3.71
CA ARG A 78 1.41 10.86 2.33
C ARG A 78 -0.08 11.18 2.26
N GLU A 79 -0.94 10.32 2.82
CA GLU A 79 -2.39 10.47 2.79
C GLU A 79 -2.84 11.77 3.49
N LEU A 80 -2.23 12.12 4.64
CA LEU A 80 -2.52 13.38 5.31
C LEU A 80 -2.22 14.59 4.42
N GLN A 81 -1.07 14.58 3.74
CA GLN A 81 -0.67 15.69 2.88
C GLN A 81 -1.60 15.82 1.66
N GLU A 82 -1.92 14.70 0.99
CA GLU A 82 -2.77 14.68 -0.21
C GLU A 82 -4.20 15.17 0.08
N GLU A 83 -4.79 14.77 1.21
CA GLU A 83 -6.19 15.07 1.50
C GLU A 83 -6.40 16.44 2.16
N THR A 84 -5.41 16.95 2.90
CA THR A 84 -5.61 18.14 3.74
C THR A 84 -4.61 19.26 3.50
N ASN A 85 -3.56 19.04 2.71
CA ASN A 85 -2.41 19.94 2.55
C ASN A 85 -1.71 20.32 3.88
N VAL A 86 -1.95 19.57 4.95
CA VAL A 86 -1.22 19.78 6.21
C VAL A 86 0.18 19.20 6.03
N ALA A 87 1.19 19.99 6.37
CA ALA A 87 2.58 19.56 6.26
C ALA A 87 2.83 18.37 7.20
N SER A 88 3.30 17.27 6.63
CA SER A 88 3.65 16.05 7.36
C SER A 88 5.08 16.08 7.91
N SER A 89 5.79 17.20 7.80
CA SER A 89 7.15 17.35 8.34
C SER A 89 7.15 17.44 9.87
N ASN A 90 8.28 17.05 10.48
CA ASN A 90 8.48 17.11 11.92
C ASN A 90 8.43 18.53 12.50
N ASP A 91 8.60 19.56 11.65
CA ASP A 91 8.50 20.97 12.05
C ASP A 91 7.05 21.42 12.28
N CYS A 92 6.10 20.75 11.62
CA CYS A 92 4.67 21.07 11.70
C CYS A 92 3.91 20.12 12.64
N CYS A 93 4.29 18.84 12.65
CA CYS A 93 3.60 17.79 13.38
C CYS A 93 4.58 16.90 14.13
N GLN A 94 4.32 16.64 15.41
CA GLN A 94 5.02 15.59 16.14
C GLN A 94 4.38 14.24 15.83
N TRP A 95 5.10 13.37 15.12
CA TRP A 95 4.64 12.02 14.81
C TRP A 95 4.91 11.05 15.96
N TYR A 96 3.94 10.19 16.25
CA TYR A 96 4.18 9.03 17.08
C TYR A 96 4.88 7.96 16.24
N PRO A 97 6.02 7.41 16.70
CA PRO A 97 6.82 6.48 15.90
C PRO A 97 6.12 5.13 15.67
N TYR A 98 5.04 4.84 16.39
CA TYR A 98 4.30 3.60 16.28
C TYR A 98 2.78 3.85 16.16
N PRO A 99 2.09 3.16 15.24
CA PRO A 99 0.63 3.19 15.18
C PRO A 99 0.00 2.61 16.44
N PHE A 100 -1.14 3.17 16.86
CA PHE A 100 -1.81 2.79 18.10
C PHE A 100 -2.68 1.52 17.99
N MET A 101 -3.01 1.04 16.77
CA MET A 101 -3.90 -0.13 16.57
C MET A 101 -3.43 -1.16 15.53
N THR A 102 -2.25 -1.03 14.95
CA THR A 102 -1.71 -2.03 14.01
C THR A 102 -0.18 -2.05 14.10
N THR A 103 0.49 -3.00 13.44
CA THR A 103 1.95 -3.04 13.29
C THR A 103 2.30 -3.14 11.80
N ASP A 104 3.53 -2.79 11.43
CA ASP A 104 4.03 -2.69 10.04
C ASP A 104 4.23 -4.05 9.34
N ALA A 105 3.21 -4.91 9.34
CA ALA A 105 3.24 -6.18 8.63
C ALA A 105 2.04 -6.31 7.69
N ILE A 106 2.20 -5.81 6.47
CA ILE A 106 1.45 -6.29 5.30
C ILE A 106 2.51 -6.91 4.39
N VAL A 107 2.86 -8.16 4.69
CA VAL A 107 3.69 -9.01 3.82
C VAL A 107 2.76 -9.89 2.99
#